data_AF-A0A8H7XA00-F1
#
_entry.id   AF-A0A8H7XA00-F1
#
_cell.length_a   1.000
_cell.length_b   1.000
_cell.length_c   1.000
_cell.angle_alpha   90.00
_cell.angle_beta   90.00
_cell.angle_gamma   90.00
#
_symmetry.space_group_name_H-M   'P 1'
#
loop_
_entity.id
_entity.type
_entity.pdbx_description
1 polymer ?
#
loop_
_entity_poly.entity_id
_entity_poly.type
_entity_poly.pdbx_seq_one_letter_code
_entity_poly.pdbx_strand_id
1 'polypeptide(L)'
;MHFLHSQLLIGSIFITASVQTVSHVQQSPGADITTCLTVQKVPFIVKTSSNWTNYVKTFNLRLIYQPAVITIPETPEQVSSSVICAAASNLKVQARGGGHSYASHPSGGRDGLPHGTCSGVGIAGHALHGGYGYASRNWGITLDTIVGLDVVLANGTQVHTTATSYPDLFYAMRGAGESFGIVTCFYLQTQPAPSSVLFFSAYLAASLKNVDIVTSGFERLQNLSLTSPLITPNITFGMYTDSGEAFSLSGWCMDCNAAVFSEVVLPAILEGFPGRFPTSKPKDGSKDLQISQRLMQWSNL
;
A
#
# COMPACT_ATOMS: atom_id res chain seq x y z
N MET A 1 23.50 -2.37 9.82
CA MET A 1 22.51 -2.25 8.74
C MET A 1 22.38 -3.61 8.07
N HIS A 2 21.16 -4.11 7.89
CA HIS A 2 20.88 -5.19 6.95
C HIS A 2 20.14 -4.55 5.76
N PHE A 3 20.53 -4.91 4.54
CA PHE A 3 19.90 -4.42 3.31
C PHE A 3 19.20 -5.60 2.63
N LEU A 4 17.87 -5.66 2.72
CA LEU A 4 17.12 -6.69 2.02
C LEU A 4 17.15 -6.41 0.51
N HIS A 5 17.92 -7.21 -0.23
CA HIS A 5 17.90 -7.19 -1.69
C HIS A 5 16.72 -8.03 -2.17
N SER A 6 15.62 -7.37 -2.56
CA SER A 6 14.47 -8.06 -3.13
C SER A 6 14.53 -8.00 -4.66
N GLN A 7 14.92 -9.11 -5.27
CA GLN A 7 14.94 -9.24 -6.73
C GLN A 7 13.50 -9.27 -7.29
N LEU A 8 13.28 -8.46 -8.33
CA LEU A 8 12.12 -8.33 -9.21
C LEU A 8 10.72 -8.58 -8.59
N LEU A 9 10.04 -7.49 -8.24
CA LEU A 9 8.70 -7.51 -7.63
C LEU A 9 7.55 -7.15 -8.61
N ILE A 10 7.86 -7.13 -9.91
CA ILE A 10 6.89 -6.91 -11.00
C ILE A 10 6.31 -8.27 -11.42
N GLY A 11 5.04 -8.52 -11.12
CA GLY A 11 4.36 -9.76 -11.55
C GLY A 11 3.90 -9.75 -13.00
N SER A 12 3.73 -8.57 -13.61
CA SER A 12 3.30 -8.35 -14.99
C SER A 12 3.46 -6.87 -15.37
N ILE A 13 3.40 -6.55 -16.66
CA ILE A 13 3.24 -5.17 -17.18
C ILE A 13 2.10 -5.15 -18.18
N PHE A 14 1.23 -4.15 -18.06
CA PHE A 14 0.01 -3.98 -18.84
C PHE A 14 0.25 -2.91 -19.90
N ILE A 15 -0.01 -3.24 -21.16
CA ILE A 15 0.19 -2.33 -22.29
C ILE A 15 -1.18 -1.96 -22.86
N THR A 16 -1.51 -0.67 -22.96
CA THR A 16 -2.85 -0.17 -23.33
C THR A 16 -2.82 0.76 -24.55
N ALA A 17 -3.85 0.67 -25.39
CA ALA A 17 -4.13 1.63 -26.45
C ALA A 17 -5.06 2.75 -25.92
N SER A 18 -4.88 3.97 -26.41
CA SER A 18 -5.73 5.11 -26.02
C SER A 18 -7.06 5.11 -26.79
N VAL A 19 -8.16 5.41 -26.09
CA VAL A 19 -9.42 5.77 -26.74
C VAL A 19 -9.30 7.20 -27.28
N GLN A 20 -9.38 7.37 -28.59
CA GLN A 20 -9.57 8.67 -29.25
C GLN A 20 -10.76 8.59 -30.21
N THR A 21 -11.59 9.63 -30.22
CA THR A 21 -12.79 9.71 -31.07
C THR A 21 -12.46 10.24 -32.46
N VAL A 22 -12.41 9.32 -33.42
CA VAL A 22 -12.63 9.49 -34.88
C VAL A 22 -11.94 10.68 -35.56
N SER A 23 -10.85 10.41 -36.26
CA SER A 23 -10.70 10.79 -37.67
C SER A 23 -9.60 9.94 -38.33
N HIS A 24 -9.76 9.60 -39.61
CA HIS A 24 -8.82 8.74 -40.33
C HIS A 24 -7.52 9.51 -40.70
N VAL A 25 -6.55 9.52 -39.78
CA VAL A 25 -5.14 9.67 -40.14
C VAL A 25 -4.58 8.28 -40.36
N GLN A 26 -4.20 7.96 -41.60
CA GLN A 26 -3.65 6.66 -41.98
C GLN A 26 -2.20 6.56 -41.50
N GLN A 27 -2.00 6.29 -40.21
CA GLN A 27 -0.70 6.06 -39.61
C GLN A 27 -0.01 4.85 -40.26
N SER A 28 1.32 4.96 -40.42
CA SER A 28 2.17 3.84 -40.83
C SER A 28 1.97 2.65 -39.86
N PRO A 29 2.02 1.40 -40.33
CA PRO A 29 1.85 0.25 -39.45
C PRO A 29 2.99 0.21 -38.42
N GLY A 30 2.69 0.59 -37.18
CA GLY A 30 3.59 0.44 -36.05
C GLY A 30 3.97 -1.03 -35.90
N ALA A 31 5.21 -1.30 -35.50
CA ALA A 31 5.71 -2.67 -35.38
C ALA A 31 4.79 -3.48 -34.46
N ASP A 32 4.43 -4.71 -34.88
CA ASP A 32 3.62 -5.60 -34.06
C ASP A 32 4.33 -5.86 -32.72
N ILE A 33 3.62 -5.51 -31.64
CA ILE A 33 4.10 -5.64 -30.28
C ILE A 33 4.49 -7.09 -29.95
N THR A 34 3.74 -8.08 -30.47
CA THR A 34 4.00 -9.49 -30.19
C THR A 34 5.27 -10.00 -30.88
N THR A 35 5.47 -9.64 -32.15
CA THR A 35 6.73 -9.87 -32.90
C THR A 35 7.93 -9.25 -32.17
N CYS A 36 7.82 -7.99 -31.70
CA CYS A 36 8.90 -7.34 -30.97
C CYS A 36 9.23 -8.06 -29.66
N LEU A 37 8.22 -8.38 -28.84
CA LEU A 37 8.38 -9.11 -27.59
C LEU A 37 8.96 -10.52 -27.79
N THR A 38 8.57 -11.22 -28.86
CA THR A 38 9.13 -12.53 -29.24
C THR A 38 10.62 -12.43 -29.60
N VAL A 39 11.02 -11.45 -30.42
CA VAL A 39 12.44 -11.21 -30.77
C VAL A 39 13.26 -10.88 -29.51
N GLN A 40 12.70 -10.07 -28.61
CA GLN A 40 13.31 -9.70 -27.33
C GLN A 40 13.22 -10.78 -26.24
N LYS A 41 12.60 -11.94 -26.54
CA LYS A 41 12.41 -13.06 -25.59
C LYS A 41 11.71 -12.67 -24.28
N VAL A 42 10.81 -11.69 -24.34
CA VAL A 42 9.99 -11.30 -23.19
C VAL A 42 8.76 -12.23 -23.12
N PRO A 43 8.49 -12.91 -22.00
CA PRO A 43 7.26 -13.69 -21.85
C PRO A 43 6.02 -12.79 -21.90
N PHE A 44 4.96 -13.19 -22.59
CA PHE A 44 3.73 -12.39 -22.68
C PHE A 44 2.46 -13.23 -22.84
N ILE A 45 1.32 -12.56 -22.56
CA ILE A 45 -0.04 -13.08 -22.65
C ILE A 45 -0.86 -12.17 -23.55
N VAL A 46 -1.64 -12.76 -24.45
CA VAL A 46 -2.61 -12.08 -25.32
C VAL A 46 -4.03 -12.55 -25.00
N LYS A 47 -5.03 -11.84 -25.53
CA LYS A 47 -6.46 -12.11 -25.26
C LYS A 47 -6.95 -13.51 -25.63
N THR A 48 -6.21 -14.24 -26.47
CA THR A 48 -6.47 -15.64 -26.88
C THR A 48 -5.78 -16.68 -25.98
N SER A 49 -4.88 -16.28 -25.08
CA SER A 49 -4.19 -17.19 -24.16
C SER A 49 -5.15 -17.71 -23.09
N SER A 50 -5.10 -19.02 -22.81
CA SER A 50 -6.01 -19.70 -21.87
C SER A 50 -6.00 -19.17 -20.43
N ASN A 51 -4.90 -18.52 -20.02
CA ASN A 51 -4.71 -17.91 -18.71
C ASN A 51 -5.06 -16.41 -18.64
N TRP A 52 -5.45 -15.76 -19.75
CA TRP A 52 -5.71 -14.31 -19.83
C TRP A 52 -6.64 -13.80 -18.72
N THR A 53 -7.74 -14.52 -18.48
CA THR A 53 -8.76 -14.20 -17.46
C THR A 53 -8.27 -14.25 -16.01
N ASN A 54 -7.09 -14.83 -15.75
CA ASN A 54 -6.47 -14.76 -14.43
C ASN A 54 -5.64 -13.48 -14.26
N TYR A 55 -5.02 -12.99 -15.33
CA TYR A 55 -4.17 -11.79 -15.28
C TYR A 55 -4.97 -10.49 -15.42
N VAL A 56 -6.02 -10.42 -16.25
CA VAL A 56 -6.85 -9.20 -16.37
C VAL A 56 -7.78 -8.93 -15.18
N LYS A 57 -7.88 -9.84 -14.19
CA LYS A 57 -8.68 -9.59 -12.97
C LYS A 57 -8.12 -8.38 -12.21
N THR A 58 -8.95 -7.35 -12.08
CA THR A 58 -8.72 -6.18 -11.23
C THR A 58 -9.22 -6.43 -9.81
N PHE A 59 -8.66 -5.72 -8.81
CA PHE A 59 -9.20 -5.75 -7.44
C PHE A 59 -10.57 -5.06 -7.38
N ASN A 60 -10.70 -3.92 -8.06
CA ASN A 60 -11.95 -3.17 -8.16
C ASN A 60 -12.79 -3.65 -9.36
N LEU A 61 -13.74 -4.55 -9.12
CA LEU A 61 -14.61 -5.13 -10.16
C LEU A 61 -15.48 -4.10 -10.91
N ARG A 62 -15.63 -2.87 -10.39
CA ARG A 62 -16.32 -1.76 -11.07
C ARG A 62 -15.50 -1.19 -12.26
N LEU A 63 -14.19 -1.44 -12.28
CA LEU A 63 -13.26 -0.93 -13.29
C LEU A 63 -12.54 -2.10 -13.96
N ILE A 64 -12.96 -2.44 -15.18
CA ILE A 64 -12.40 -3.52 -15.99
C ILE A 64 -11.76 -2.92 -17.23
N TYR A 65 -10.44 -2.96 -17.31
CA TYR A 65 -9.66 -2.53 -18.47
C TYR A 65 -9.15 -3.74 -19.25
N GLN A 66 -9.13 -3.66 -20.58
CA GLN A 66 -8.49 -4.68 -21.42
C GLN A 66 -7.18 -4.11 -21.99
N PRO A 67 -6.00 -4.65 -21.61
CA PRO A 67 -4.76 -4.31 -22.27
C PRO A 67 -4.71 -4.90 -23.69
N ALA A 68 -3.83 -4.38 -24.53
CA ALA A 68 -3.49 -4.95 -25.82
C ALA A 68 -2.65 -6.23 -25.66
N VAL A 69 -1.69 -6.20 -24.71
CA VAL A 69 -0.86 -7.34 -24.32
C VAL A 69 -0.44 -7.18 -22.85
N ILE A 70 -0.13 -8.29 -22.18
CA ILE A 70 0.44 -8.31 -20.83
C ILE A 70 1.80 -9.00 -20.92
N THR A 71 2.89 -8.34 -20.53
CA THR A 71 4.20 -9.02 -20.41
C THR A 71 4.41 -9.55 -19.00
N ILE A 72 5.12 -10.66 -18.86
CA ILE A 72 5.54 -11.25 -17.57
C ILE A 72 7.07 -11.23 -17.55
N PRO A 73 7.71 -10.08 -17.30
CA PRO A 73 9.17 -9.99 -17.35
C PRO A 73 9.81 -10.65 -16.12
N GLU A 74 10.74 -11.56 -16.37
CA GLU A 74 11.52 -12.30 -15.37
C GLU A 74 12.86 -11.62 -15.05
N THR A 75 13.28 -10.59 -15.81
CA THR A 75 14.50 -9.80 -15.59
C THR A 75 14.30 -8.30 -15.85
N PRO A 76 15.16 -7.40 -15.33
CA PRO A 76 15.13 -5.96 -15.64
C PRO A 76 15.31 -5.64 -17.14
N GLU A 77 16.04 -6.48 -17.86
CA GLU A 77 16.25 -6.37 -19.31
C GLU A 77 14.95 -6.67 -20.05
N GLN A 78 14.17 -7.67 -19.59
CA GLN A 78 12.85 -7.94 -20.14
C GLN A 78 11.85 -6.82 -19.85
N VAL A 79 11.95 -6.14 -18.69
CA VAL A 79 11.19 -4.90 -18.41
C VAL A 79 11.60 -3.79 -19.39
N SER A 80 12.90 -3.61 -19.61
CA SER A 80 13.46 -2.63 -20.55
C SER A 80 12.96 -2.88 -21.97
N SER A 81 13.02 -4.13 -22.44
CA SER A 81 12.50 -4.55 -23.74
C SER A 81 10.98 -4.45 -23.85
N SER A 82 10.21 -4.69 -22.77
CA SER A 82 8.76 -4.41 -22.76
C SER A 82 8.47 -2.93 -23.03
N VAL A 83 9.22 -2.02 -22.40
CA VAL A 83 9.05 -0.56 -22.60
C VAL A 83 9.47 -0.14 -24.01
N ILE A 84 10.62 -0.63 -24.49
CA ILE A 84 11.11 -0.34 -25.85
C ILE A 84 10.13 -0.82 -26.92
N CYS A 85 9.64 -2.06 -26.81
CA CYS A 85 8.64 -2.60 -27.73
C CYS A 85 7.32 -1.81 -27.67
N ALA A 86 6.83 -1.46 -26.47
CA ALA A 86 5.61 -0.66 -26.32
C ALA A 86 5.74 0.73 -26.96
N ALA A 87 6.88 1.39 -26.78
CA ALA A 87 7.17 2.68 -27.41
C ALA A 87 7.23 2.57 -28.94
N ALA A 88 7.87 1.53 -29.48
CA ALA A 88 7.94 1.26 -30.92
C ALA A 88 6.56 0.96 -31.55
N SER A 89 5.63 0.38 -30.78
CA SER A 89 4.23 0.16 -31.18
C SER A 89 3.29 1.35 -30.84
N ASN A 90 3.81 2.46 -30.29
CA ASN A 90 3.04 3.62 -29.80
C ASN A 90 1.94 3.28 -28.77
N LEU A 91 2.22 2.32 -27.88
CA LEU A 91 1.31 1.89 -26.80
C LEU A 91 1.75 2.46 -25.45
N LYS A 92 0.80 2.64 -24.53
CA LYS A 92 1.09 3.10 -23.15
C LYS A 92 1.38 1.91 -22.24
N VAL A 93 2.20 2.12 -21.23
CA VAL A 93 2.72 1.08 -20.33
C VAL A 93 2.30 1.36 -18.88
N GLN A 94 1.93 0.31 -18.15
CA GLN A 94 1.51 0.35 -16.74
C GLN A 94 2.05 -0.87 -15.99
N ALA A 95 2.90 -0.67 -14.98
CA ALA A 95 3.54 -1.77 -14.25
C ALA A 95 2.59 -2.44 -13.24
N ARG A 96 2.64 -3.79 -13.11
CA ARG A 96 1.74 -4.55 -12.24
C ARG A 96 2.40 -5.66 -11.39
N GLY A 97 2.73 -5.37 -10.13
CA GLY A 97 2.78 -6.39 -9.05
C GLY A 97 1.39 -6.92 -8.59
N GLY A 98 1.20 -7.24 -7.31
CA GLY A 98 0.00 -7.91 -6.73
C GLY A 98 -1.40 -7.24 -6.77
N GLY A 99 -1.68 -6.30 -7.67
CA GLY A 99 -3.07 -5.96 -8.09
C GLY A 99 -3.87 -4.84 -7.37
N HIS A 100 -3.38 -4.19 -6.32
CA HIS A 100 -4.27 -3.79 -5.20
C HIS A 100 -4.76 -2.32 -5.04
N SER A 101 -4.35 -1.34 -5.86
CA SER A 101 -4.95 0.02 -5.74
C SER A 101 -6.47 -0.01 -6.00
N TYR A 102 -7.19 0.99 -5.49
CA TYR A 102 -8.62 1.18 -5.81
C TYR A 102 -8.84 1.52 -7.31
N ALA A 103 -7.77 1.87 -8.04
CA ALA A 103 -7.69 1.93 -9.51
C ALA A 103 -6.84 0.79 -10.16
N SER A 104 -6.36 -0.18 -9.37
CA SER A 104 -5.57 -1.39 -9.73
C SER A 104 -4.07 -1.20 -10.04
N HIS A 105 -3.27 -0.78 -9.05
CA HIS A 105 -1.84 -0.38 -9.15
C HIS A 105 -0.91 -1.04 -8.07
N PRO A 106 -0.97 -2.37 -7.81
CA PRO A 106 0.01 -3.17 -6.98
C PRO A 106 0.46 -2.79 -5.54
N SER A 107 1.37 -3.50 -4.82
CA SER A 107 1.94 -4.89 -4.93
C SER A 107 3.49 -5.00 -4.81
N GLY A 108 4.25 -5.75 -3.96
CA GLY A 108 4.13 -6.56 -2.70
C GLY A 108 5.54 -7.04 -2.19
N GLY A 109 5.80 -7.41 -0.90
CA GLY A 109 7.12 -7.92 -0.41
C GLY A 109 7.33 -8.05 1.14
N ARG A 110 8.35 -8.78 1.65
CA ARG A 110 8.59 -9.06 3.11
C ARG A 110 9.97 -8.66 3.67
N ASP A 111 10.00 -7.63 4.51
CA ASP A 111 10.85 -7.46 5.71
C ASP A 111 10.18 -6.41 6.63
N GLY A 112 10.75 -6.09 7.81
CA GLY A 112 10.19 -5.11 8.75
C GLY A 112 10.17 -3.67 8.21
N LEU A 113 9.00 -3.24 7.69
CA LEU A 113 8.76 -1.93 7.09
C LEU A 113 7.40 -1.36 7.53
N PRO A 114 7.25 -0.02 7.67
CA PRO A 114 5.94 0.58 7.86
C PRO A 114 5.12 0.46 6.56
N HIS A 115 4.14 -0.43 6.54
CA HIS A 115 3.25 -0.64 5.40
C HIS A 115 1.80 -0.88 5.84
N GLY A 116 0.87 -0.75 4.90
CA GLY A 116 -0.57 -0.93 5.09
C GLY A 116 -0.97 -2.35 5.49
N THR A 117 -2.13 -2.46 6.11
CA THR A 117 -2.61 -3.63 6.85
C THR A 117 -2.99 -4.84 5.99
N CYS A 118 -3.17 -4.68 4.68
CA CYS A 118 -3.65 -5.72 3.79
C CYS A 118 -2.48 -6.43 3.10
N SER A 119 -2.23 -7.70 3.44
CA SER A 119 -1.11 -8.51 2.91
C SER A 119 -1.13 -8.77 1.39
N GLY A 120 -2.25 -8.51 0.71
CA GLY A 120 -2.33 -8.50 -0.76
C GLY A 120 -1.87 -7.18 -1.41
N VAL A 121 -1.86 -6.06 -0.66
CA VAL A 121 -1.31 -4.75 -1.08
C VAL A 121 0.22 -4.81 -1.01
N GLY A 122 0.92 -3.80 -1.52
CA GLY A 122 2.31 -3.54 -1.12
C GLY A 122 3.18 -2.89 -2.18
N ILE A 123 4.44 -3.31 -2.21
CA ILE A 123 5.57 -2.40 -2.42
C ILE A 123 5.47 -1.41 -3.59
N ALA A 124 5.17 -1.80 -4.82
CA ALA A 124 5.30 -0.88 -5.97
C ALA A 124 4.35 0.32 -5.86
N GLY A 125 3.03 0.13 -5.96
CA GLY A 125 2.09 1.25 -5.85
C GLY A 125 1.90 1.78 -4.44
N HIS A 126 2.32 1.04 -3.40
CA HIS A 126 2.19 1.48 -2.02
C HIS A 126 3.37 2.38 -1.60
N ALA A 127 4.60 1.97 -1.87
CA ALA A 127 5.80 2.70 -1.47
C ALA A 127 6.20 3.82 -2.44
N LEU A 128 5.69 3.83 -3.68
CA LEU A 128 5.89 4.97 -4.59
C LEU A 128 4.91 6.12 -4.36
N HIS A 129 3.90 5.94 -3.49
CA HIS A 129 2.84 6.91 -3.21
C HIS A 129 2.55 7.10 -1.70
N GLY A 130 3.50 6.71 -0.85
CA GLY A 130 3.42 6.88 0.60
C GLY A 130 3.52 5.56 1.35
N GLY A 131 2.36 5.00 1.69
CA GLY A 131 2.23 3.71 2.36
C GLY A 131 2.13 3.82 3.89
N TYR A 132 0.91 4.00 4.39
CA TYR A 132 0.61 4.17 5.82
C TYR A 132 0.07 2.88 6.45
N GLY A 133 0.51 2.58 7.67
CA GLY A 133 -0.03 1.51 8.50
C GLY A 133 0.35 1.65 9.98
N TYR A 134 0.16 0.58 10.76
CA TYR A 134 0.25 0.65 12.24
C TYR A 134 1.66 0.91 12.80
N ALA A 135 2.72 0.76 12.02
CA ALA A 135 4.07 1.18 12.43
C ALA A 135 4.39 2.65 12.09
N SER A 136 3.52 3.35 11.33
CA SER A 136 3.92 4.58 10.64
C SER A 136 4.15 5.80 11.53
N ARG A 137 3.55 5.87 12.73
CA ARG A 137 3.90 6.94 13.69
C ARG A 137 5.28 6.77 14.33
N ASN A 138 5.89 5.58 14.23
CA ASN A 138 7.22 5.31 14.77
C ASN A 138 8.32 5.31 13.70
N TRP A 139 8.02 4.79 12.50
CA TRP A 139 9.02 4.51 11.46
C TRP A 139 8.84 5.31 10.17
N GLY A 140 7.88 6.24 10.10
CA GLY A 140 7.49 6.94 8.87
C GLY A 140 6.55 6.10 8.00
N ILE A 141 6.29 6.55 6.77
CA ILE A 141 5.51 5.79 5.77
C ILE A 141 6.46 4.94 4.90
N THR A 142 5.95 3.99 4.12
CA THR A 142 6.82 3.04 3.37
C THR A 142 7.85 3.77 2.50
N LEU A 143 7.48 4.90 1.89
CA LEU A 143 8.40 5.72 1.08
C LEU A 143 9.57 6.32 1.87
N ASP A 144 9.51 6.40 3.20
CA ASP A 144 10.60 6.92 4.03
C ASP A 144 11.76 5.92 4.17
N THR A 145 11.46 4.64 4.00
CA THR A 145 12.46 3.56 4.02
C THR A 145 13.23 3.42 2.71
N ILE A 146 12.80 4.07 1.62
CA ILE A 146 13.46 3.96 0.32
C ILE A 146 14.80 4.70 0.36
N VAL A 147 15.89 3.95 0.25
CA VAL A 147 17.27 4.48 0.15
C VAL A 147 17.84 4.43 -1.28
N GLY A 148 17.25 3.59 -2.16
CA GLY A 148 17.56 3.53 -3.57
C GLY A 148 16.51 2.76 -4.37
N LEU A 149 16.50 2.96 -5.69
CA LEU A 149 15.61 2.26 -6.63
C LEU A 149 16.36 1.95 -7.92
N ASP A 150 16.13 0.75 -8.49
CA ASP A 150 16.48 0.48 -9.90
C ASP A 150 15.26 0.74 -10.78
N VAL A 151 15.38 1.66 -11.74
CA VAL A 151 14.26 2.19 -12.52
C VAL A 151 14.52 2.05 -14.02
N VAL A 152 13.57 1.47 -14.74
CA VAL A 152 13.52 1.50 -16.21
C VAL A 152 12.77 2.77 -16.64
N LEU A 153 13.48 3.66 -17.33
CA LEU A 153 12.93 4.90 -17.87
C LEU A 153 12.14 4.66 -19.17
N ALA A 154 11.36 5.65 -19.60
CA ALA A 154 10.48 5.56 -20.78
C ALA A 154 11.20 5.29 -22.12
N ASN A 155 12.52 5.45 -22.18
CA ASN A 155 13.37 5.11 -23.33
C ASN A 155 14.04 3.71 -23.22
N GLY A 156 13.72 2.93 -22.17
CA GLY A 156 14.34 1.64 -21.88
C GLY A 156 15.70 1.71 -21.17
N THR A 157 16.21 2.90 -20.79
CA THR A 157 17.44 3.01 -19.99
C THR A 157 17.16 2.58 -18.55
N GLN A 158 17.99 1.67 -18.02
CA GLN A 158 18.01 1.34 -16.60
C GLN A 158 18.87 2.36 -15.83
N VAL A 159 18.38 2.89 -14.71
CA VAL A 159 19.13 3.78 -13.81
C VAL A 159 18.99 3.36 -12.35
N HIS A 160 20.08 3.48 -11.59
CA HIS A 160 20.06 3.35 -10.13
C HIS A 160 19.96 4.76 -9.51
N THR A 161 18.83 5.05 -8.88
CA THR A 161 18.51 6.37 -8.32
C THR A 161 18.49 6.36 -6.80
N THR A 162 19.14 7.36 -6.19
CA THR A 162 19.36 7.53 -4.75
C THR A 162 19.38 9.02 -4.40
N ALA A 163 19.48 9.37 -3.12
CA ALA A 163 19.67 10.76 -2.66
C ALA A 163 20.92 11.47 -3.25
N THR A 164 21.83 10.75 -3.91
CA THR A 164 23.06 11.31 -4.55
C THR A 164 23.22 10.92 -6.03
N SER A 165 22.32 10.09 -6.58
CA SER A 165 22.35 9.60 -7.96
C SER A 165 20.97 9.83 -8.60
N TYR A 166 20.89 10.68 -9.63
CA TYR A 166 19.61 11.15 -10.17
C TYR A 166 18.64 11.67 -9.07
N PRO A 167 19.05 12.62 -8.21
CA PRO A 167 18.31 12.98 -6.98
C PRO A 167 16.87 13.48 -7.26
N ASP A 168 16.65 14.19 -8.38
CA ASP A 168 15.31 14.67 -8.76
C ASP A 168 14.36 13.50 -9.06
N LEU A 169 14.87 12.43 -9.68
CA LEU A 169 14.13 11.19 -9.91
C LEU A 169 13.89 10.47 -8.58
N PHE A 170 14.89 10.36 -7.71
CA PHE A 170 14.75 9.74 -6.39
C PHE A 170 13.66 10.41 -5.55
N TYR A 171 13.61 11.75 -5.57
CA TYR A 171 12.57 12.55 -4.94
C TYR A 171 11.19 12.27 -5.58
N ALA A 172 11.08 12.36 -6.91
CA ALA A 172 9.81 12.17 -7.62
C ALA A 172 9.24 10.74 -7.49
N MET A 173 10.10 9.72 -7.46
CA MET A 173 9.70 8.33 -7.25
C MET A 173 9.14 8.09 -5.84
N ARG A 174 9.64 8.82 -4.84
CA ARG A 174 9.13 8.80 -3.45
C ARG A 174 7.92 9.72 -3.29
N GLY A 175 6.84 9.44 -4.01
CA GLY A 175 5.55 10.13 -3.87
C GLY A 175 4.67 10.13 -5.11
N ALA A 176 5.24 10.00 -6.31
CA ALA A 176 4.53 10.01 -7.59
C ALA A 176 5.13 9.03 -8.62
N GLY A 177 5.76 7.94 -8.16
CA GLY A 177 6.66 7.12 -8.99
C GLY A 177 6.04 6.43 -10.20
N GLU A 178 4.72 6.23 -10.25
CA GLU A 178 4.04 5.71 -11.44
C GLU A 178 4.15 6.61 -12.69
N SER A 179 4.52 7.89 -12.51
CA SER A 179 4.67 8.86 -13.60
C SER A 179 6.05 8.91 -14.25
N PHE A 180 7.09 8.30 -13.66
CA PHE A 180 8.49 8.56 -14.05
C PHE A 180 9.28 7.33 -14.53
N GLY A 181 8.82 6.11 -14.22
CA GLY A 181 9.45 4.88 -14.72
C GLY A 181 8.89 3.62 -14.08
N ILE A 182 9.48 2.47 -14.42
CA ILE A 182 9.12 1.16 -13.85
C ILE A 182 10.22 0.73 -12.88
N VAL A 183 9.90 0.66 -11.58
CA VAL A 183 10.84 0.14 -10.57
C VAL A 183 10.98 -1.37 -10.69
N THR A 184 12.20 -1.84 -10.87
CA THR A 184 12.57 -3.25 -10.94
C THR A 184 13.09 -3.78 -9.61
N CYS A 185 13.83 -2.95 -8.84
CA CYS A 185 14.30 -3.28 -7.50
C CYS A 185 14.10 -2.11 -6.53
N PHE A 186 13.73 -2.43 -5.28
CA PHE A 186 13.63 -1.49 -4.17
C PHE A 186 14.76 -1.76 -3.17
N TYR A 187 15.55 -0.75 -2.83
CA TYR A 187 16.55 -0.79 -1.76
C TYR A 187 15.97 -0.08 -0.54
N LEU A 188 15.74 -0.84 0.52
CA LEU A 188 14.90 -0.43 1.66
C LEU A 188 15.69 -0.52 2.96
N GLN A 189 15.67 0.54 3.76
CA GLN A 189 16.22 0.56 5.11
C GLN A 189 15.17 0.03 6.09
N THR A 190 15.36 -1.22 6.52
CA THR A 190 14.47 -1.91 7.45
C THR A 190 14.77 -1.54 8.90
N GLN A 191 13.81 -1.78 9.79
CA GLN A 191 13.95 -1.56 11.24
C GLN A 191 14.03 -2.90 11.98
N PRO A 192 14.69 -2.97 13.15
CA PRO A 192 14.55 -4.11 14.05
C PRO A 192 13.08 -4.33 14.41
N ALA A 193 12.62 -5.57 14.31
CA ALA A 193 11.29 -5.94 14.75
C ALA A 193 11.12 -5.65 16.26
N PRO A 194 9.98 -5.08 16.70
CA PRO A 194 9.70 -4.92 18.12
C PRO A 194 9.57 -6.28 18.80
N SER A 195 9.92 -6.36 20.09
CA SER A 195 9.80 -7.61 20.86
C SER A 195 8.34 -8.03 21.02
N SER A 196 7.42 -7.07 21.05
CA SER A 196 5.98 -7.30 21.18
C SER A 196 5.13 -6.21 20.55
N VAL A 197 3.91 -6.58 20.17
CA VAL A 197 2.87 -5.67 19.69
C VAL A 197 1.59 -5.92 20.47
N LEU A 198 1.09 -4.88 21.14
CA LEU A 198 -0.26 -4.89 21.72
C LEU A 198 -1.25 -4.37 20.67
N PHE A 199 -2.04 -5.26 20.07
CA PHE A 199 -3.22 -4.85 19.32
C PHE A 199 -4.36 -4.52 20.28
N PHE A 200 -5.10 -3.47 19.98
CA PHE A 200 -6.31 -3.08 20.70
C PHE A 200 -7.41 -2.65 19.73
N SER A 201 -8.67 -2.88 20.13
CA SER A 201 -9.84 -2.33 19.45
C SER A 201 -10.97 -1.98 20.41
N ALA A 202 -11.80 -1.02 20.02
CA ALA A 202 -13.00 -0.60 20.72
C ALA A 202 -14.14 -0.38 19.71
N TYR A 203 -15.26 -1.09 19.89
CA TYR A 203 -16.50 -0.89 19.15
C TYR A 203 -17.37 0.12 19.92
N LEU A 204 -17.81 1.18 19.25
CA LEU A 204 -18.40 2.39 19.84
C LEU A 204 -19.76 2.70 19.18
N ALA A 205 -20.79 1.91 19.49
CA ALA A 205 -22.10 2.02 18.85
C ALA A 205 -22.97 3.15 19.41
N ALA A 206 -22.76 3.54 20.67
CA ALA A 206 -23.46 4.69 21.25
C ALA A 206 -23.03 6.03 20.62
N SER A 207 -21.81 6.11 20.08
CA SER A 207 -21.23 7.36 19.58
C SER A 207 -21.92 7.94 18.33
N LEU A 208 -22.41 7.10 17.42
CA LEU A 208 -23.10 7.55 16.20
C LEU A 208 -24.55 8.01 16.44
N LYS A 209 -25.07 7.88 17.68
CA LYS A 209 -26.47 8.20 18.01
C LYS A 209 -26.71 9.70 18.27
N ASN A 210 -25.67 10.53 18.41
CA ASN A 210 -25.77 11.99 18.52
C ASN A 210 -24.54 12.69 17.89
N VAL A 211 -24.76 13.69 17.04
CA VAL A 211 -23.72 14.52 16.41
C VAL A 211 -22.82 15.26 17.40
N ASP A 212 -23.34 15.67 18.57
CA ASP A 212 -22.54 16.33 19.62
C ASP A 212 -21.50 15.38 20.22
N ILE A 213 -21.85 14.09 20.30
CA ILE A 213 -20.96 13.03 20.77
C ILE A 213 -19.90 12.72 19.71
N VAL A 214 -20.28 12.69 18.43
CA VAL A 214 -19.31 12.54 17.34
C VAL A 214 -18.31 13.69 17.36
N THR A 215 -18.77 14.94 17.31
CA THR A 215 -17.90 16.12 17.22
C THR A 215 -16.97 16.24 18.43
N SER A 216 -17.52 16.28 19.65
CA SER A 216 -16.71 16.40 20.87
C SER A 216 -15.77 15.20 21.11
N GLY A 217 -16.15 14.00 20.67
CA GLY A 217 -15.30 12.81 20.72
C GLY A 217 -14.11 12.88 19.76
N PHE A 218 -14.34 13.31 18.52
CA PHE A 218 -13.28 13.56 17.54
C PHE A 218 -12.35 14.71 17.96
N GLU A 219 -12.89 15.82 18.46
CA GLU A 219 -12.09 16.96 18.96
C GLU A 219 -11.16 16.54 20.10
N ARG A 220 -11.67 15.76 21.07
CA ARG A 220 -10.87 15.20 22.17
C ARG A 220 -9.80 14.24 21.66
N LEU A 221 -10.15 13.31 20.76
CA LEU A 221 -9.21 12.35 20.19
C LEU A 221 -8.11 13.03 19.36
N GLN A 222 -8.46 14.07 18.59
CA GLN A 222 -7.53 14.91 17.86
C GLN A 222 -6.60 15.66 18.79
N ASN A 223 -7.14 16.36 19.80
CA ASN A 223 -6.32 17.11 20.76
C ASN A 223 -5.36 16.19 21.55
N LEU A 224 -5.84 15.03 21.99
CA LEU A 224 -5.02 13.98 22.61
C LEU A 224 -3.88 13.55 21.69
N SER A 225 -4.17 13.29 20.41
CA SER A 225 -3.20 12.83 19.42
C SER A 225 -2.15 13.89 19.02
N LEU A 226 -2.48 15.17 19.18
CA LEU A 226 -1.62 16.31 18.87
C LEU A 226 -0.79 16.80 20.06
N THR A 227 -1.30 16.69 21.29
CA THR A 227 -0.72 17.37 22.47
C THR A 227 -0.35 16.47 23.64
N SER A 228 -0.88 15.24 23.71
CA SER A 228 -0.70 14.39 24.90
C SER A 228 0.60 13.57 24.83
N PRO A 229 1.44 13.59 25.88
CA PRO A 229 2.61 12.72 25.97
C PRO A 229 2.24 11.22 26.07
N LEU A 230 0.97 10.89 26.29
CA LEU A 230 0.49 9.50 26.27
C LEU A 230 0.56 8.89 24.86
N ILE A 231 0.47 9.68 23.78
CA ILE A 231 0.40 9.17 22.39
C ILE A 231 1.80 9.16 21.75
N THR A 232 2.70 8.41 22.39
CA THR A 232 4.09 8.17 21.95
C THR A 232 4.17 7.63 20.51
N PRO A 233 5.32 7.76 19.80
CA PRO A 233 5.49 7.26 18.43
C PRO A 233 5.12 5.77 18.23
N ASN A 234 5.32 4.95 19.26
CA ASN A 234 5.02 3.51 19.25
C ASN A 234 3.51 3.18 19.16
N ILE A 235 2.63 4.17 19.38
CA ILE A 235 1.16 4.03 19.32
C ILE A 235 0.68 4.49 17.94
N THR A 236 -0.04 3.63 17.21
CA THR A 236 -0.78 4.04 16.02
C THR A 236 -2.18 3.44 16.05
N PHE A 237 -3.20 4.25 15.86
CA PHE A 237 -4.59 3.80 15.72
C PHE A 237 -5.30 4.54 14.59
N GLY A 238 -6.40 3.96 14.13
CA GLY A 238 -7.38 4.59 13.27
C GLY A 238 -8.80 4.37 13.81
N MET A 239 -9.75 5.14 13.30
CA MET A 239 -11.18 4.94 13.58
C MET A 239 -11.95 4.82 12.26
N TYR A 240 -12.83 3.83 12.21
CA TYR A 240 -13.46 3.29 11.01
C TYR A 240 -14.99 3.22 11.18
N THR A 241 -15.74 3.19 10.08
CA THR A 241 -17.21 3.09 10.07
C THR A 241 -17.66 2.02 9.08
N ASP A 242 -17.78 0.77 9.54
CA ASP A 242 -17.93 -0.37 8.64
C ASP A 242 -19.40 -0.68 8.27
N SER A 243 -20.36 -0.33 9.15
CA SER A 243 -21.80 -0.55 8.96
C SER A 243 -22.67 0.70 9.05
N GLY A 244 -22.11 1.84 9.50
CA GLY A 244 -22.88 3.03 9.88
C GLY A 244 -23.58 2.94 11.25
N GLU A 245 -23.52 1.78 11.94
CA GLU A 245 -24.15 1.58 13.26
C GLU A 245 -23.19 1.87 14.44
N ALA A 246 -21.88 1.89 14.19
CA ALA A 246 -20.85 2.21 15.18
C ALA A 246 -19.59 2.80 14.55
N PHE A 247 -18.77 3.47 15.37
CA PHE A 247 -17.34 3.56 15.09
C PHE A 247 -16.63 2.29 15.57
N SER A 248 -15.62 1.86 14.83
CA SER A 248 -14.64 0.86 15.24
C SER A 248 -13.29 1.57 15.36
N LEU A 249 -12.76 1.71 16.57
CA LEU A 249 -11.39 2.21 16.79
C LEU A 249 -10.47 1.00 16.91
N SER A 250 -9.33 0.99 16.21
CA SER A 250 -8.31 -0.06 16.42
C SER A 250 -6.89 0.41 16.13
N GLY A 251 -5.92 -0.24 16.76
CA GLY A 251 -4.53 0.18 16.71
C GLY A 251 -3.53 -0.81 17.28
N TRP A 252 -2.24 -0.46 17.14
CA TRP A 252 -1.09 -1.14 17.73
C TRP A 252 -0.36 -0.23 18.72
N CYS A 253 0.26 -0.87 19.71
CA CYS A 253 1.25 -0.26 20.59
C CYS A 253 2.50 -1.16 20.59
N MET A 254 3.59 -0.71 19.98
CA MET A 254 4.84 -1.48 19.84
C MET A 254 5.68 -1.39 21.12
N ASP A 255 6.14 -2.52 21.65
CA ASP A 255 6.94 -2.64 22.88
C ASP A 255 6.38 -1.90 24.10
N CYS A 256 5.05 -1.75 24.14
CA CYS A 256 4.37 -1.03 25.21
C CYS A 256 4.12 -1.90 26.44
N ASN A 257 4.26 -1.31 27.63
CA ASN A 257 3.78 -1.94 28.86
C ASN A 257 2.24 -2.07 28.80
N ALA A 258 1.75 -3.31 28.76
CA ALA A 258 0.33 -3.58 28.57
C ALA A 258 -0.56 -3.07 29.72
N ALA A 259 -0.09 -3.11 30.97
CA ALA A 259 -0.86 -2.59 32.11
C ALA A 259 -1.04 -1.07 32.01
N VAL A 260 0.06 -0.33 31.80
CA VAL A 260 0.00 1.14 31.60
C VAL A 260 -0.86 1.51 30.39
N PHE A 261 -0.81 0.71 29.32
CA PHE A 261 -1.66 0.94 28.16
C PHE A 261 -3.15 0.73 28.47
N SER A 262 -3.51 -0.34 29.17
CA SER A 262 -4.91 -0.65 29.53
C SER A 262 -5.49 0.25 30.62
N GLU A 263 -4.67 0.72 31.56
CA GLU A 263 -5.11 1.50 32.72
C GLU A 263 -5.06 3.02 32.50
N VAL A 264 -4.23 3.52 31.57
CA VAL A 264 -4.01 4.96 31.35
C VAL A 264 -4.25 5.36 29.89
N VAL A 265 -3.59 4.71 28.94
CA VAL A 265 -3.57 5.18 27.54
C VAL A 265 -4.88 4.91 26.81
N LEU A 266 -5.41 3.69 26.88
CA LEU A 266 -6.68 3.34 26.24
C LEU A 266 -7.88 4.07 26.87
N PRO A 267 -7.95 4.29 28.20
CA PRO A 267 -8.92 5.20 28.79
C PRO A 267 -8.86 6.62 28.25
N ALA A 268 -7.67 7.21 28.11
CA ALA A 268 -7.51 8.55 27.52
C ALA A 268 -7.94 8.61 26.04
N ILE A 269 -7.62 7.57 25.24
CA ILE A 269 -8.06 7.45 23.84
C ILE A 269 -9.60 7.41 23.72
N LEU A 270 -10.31 6.86 24.70
CA LEU A 270 -11.76 6.65 24.65
C LEU A 270 -12.57 7.64 25.50
N GLU A 271 -11.93 8.57 26.23
CA GLU A 271 -12.60 9.52 27.15
C GLU A 271 -13.71 10.34 26.47
N GLY A 272 -13.54 10.66 25.19
CA GLY A 272 -14.50 11.42 24.39
C GLY A 272 -15.74 10.63 23.92
N PHE A 273 -15.84 9.33 24.20
CA PHE A 273 -16.88 8.46 23.64
C PHE A 273 -17.73 7.74 24.71
N PRO A 274 -19.06 7.62 24.51
CA PRO A 274 -19.96 7.00 25.48
C PRO A 274 -19.74 5.49 25.62
N GLY A 275 -19.28 5.08 26.80
CA GLY A 275 -19.26 3.69 27.23
C GLY A 275 -18.58 3.56 28.60
N ARG A 276 -19.00 2.60 29.43
CA ARG A 276 -18.32 2.33 30.70
C ARG A 276 -17.17 1.36 30.45
N PHE A 277 -15.94 1.81 30.70
CA PHE A 277 -14.73 0.99 30.68
C PHE A 277 -14.92 -0.34 31.43
N PRO A 278 -14.99 -1.49 30.72
CA PRO A 278 -15.25 -2.76 31.38
C PRO A 278 -13.94 -3.35 31.90
N THR A 279 -13.68 -3.18 33.20
CA THR A 279 -12.63 -3.96 33.91
C THR A 279 -12.95 -5.46 33.95
N SER A 280 -14.17 -5.85 33.58
CA SER A 280 -14.59 -7.21 33.23
C SER A 280 -15.74 -7.14 32.20
N LYS A 281 -15.98 -8.22 31.43
CA LYS A 281 -17.03 -8.25 30.39
C LYS A 281 -18.40 -7.79 30.93
N PRO A 282 -19.19 -7.00 30.17
CA PRO A 282 -20.54 -6.61 30.56
C PRO A 282 -21.41 -7.83 30.91
N LYS A 283 -22.01 -7.81 32.10
CA LYS A 283 -22.89 -8.89 32.60
C LYS A 283 -24.34 -8.81 32.09
N ASP A 284 -24.67 -7.74 31.38
CA ASP A 284 -26.01 -7.43 30.86
C ASP A 284 -26.22 -7.79 29.38
N GLY A 285 -25.15 -8.19 28.67
CA GLY A 285 -25.20 -8.47 27.23
C GLY A 285 -25.28 -7.23 26.33
N SER A 286 -25.07 -6.03 26.88
CA SER A 286 -25.04 -4.78 26.11
C SER A 286 -23.94 -4.79 25.03
N LYS A 287 -24.20 -4.11 23.90
CA LYS A 287 -23.29 -4.05 22.74
C LYS A 287 -22.69 -2.65 22.50
N ASP A 288 -23.08 -1.64 23.29
CA ASP A 288 -22.74 -0.24 23.03
C ASP A 288 -21.24 0.08 23.12
N LEU A 289 -20.50 -0.61 23.99
CA LEU A 289 -19.04 -0.61 24.06
C LEU A 289 -18.51 -2.05 24.13
N GLN A 290 -17.62 -2.43 23.20
CA GLN A 290 -16.85 -3.67 23.29
C GLN A 290 -15.36 -3.37 23.11
N ILE A 291 -14.55 -3.63 24.15
CA ILE A 291 -13.09 -3.49 24.11
C ILE A 291 -12.44 -4.87 23.94
N SER A 292 -11.44 -4.95 23.08
CA SER A 292 -10.57 -6.12 22.90
C SER A 292 -9.11 -5.68 22.93
N GLN A 293 -8.26 -6.51 23.55
CA GLN A 293 -6.81 -6.32 23.58
C GLN A 293 -6.12 -7.68 23.40
N ARG A 294 -5.02 -7.71 22.65
CA ARG A 294 -4.19 -8.89 22.47
C ARG A 294 -2.72 -8.48 22.37
N LEU A 295 -1.92 -8.89 23.35
CA LEU A 295 -0.47 -8.87 23.23
C LEU A 295 -0.03 -10.00 22.29
N MET A 296 0.83 -9.69 21.34
CA MET A 296 1.33 -10.60 20.32
C MET A 296 2.85 -10.52 20.26
N GLN A 297 3.51 -11.67 20.20
CA GLN A 297 4.93 -11.77 19.85
C GLN A 297 5.07 -11.50 18.36
N TRP A 298 6.06 -10.71 17.93
CA TRP A 298 6.24 -10.37 16.51
C TRP A 298 6.51 -11.60 15.63
N SER A 299 7.11 -12.66 16.19
CA SER A 299 7.30 -13.95 15.51
C SER A 299 6.01 -14.66 15.09
N ASN A 300 4.86 -14.18 15.55
CA ASN A 300 3.55 -14.82 15.39
C ASN A 300 2.55 -13.94 14.60
N LEU A 301 3.08 -12.98 13.81
CA LEU A 301 2.35 -12.06 12.92
C LEU A 301 2.64 -12.36 11.44
#